data_AF-A0ABD0RWC8-F1
#
_entry.id   AF-A0ABD0RWC8-F1
#
_cell.length_a   1.000
_cell.length_b   1.000
_cell.length_c   1.000
_cell.angle_alpha   90.00
_cell.angle_beta   90.00
_cell.angle_gamma   90.00
#
_symmetry.space_group_name_H-M   'P 1'
#
loop_
_entity.id
_entity.type
_entity.pdbx_description
1 polymer ?
#
loop_
_entity_poly.entity_id
_entity_poly.type
_entity_poly.pdbx_seq_one_letter_code
_entity_poly.pdbx_strand_id
1 'polypeptide(L)' 'NISASISPFGEIMEGDSVTLICSSDSNPPAEISWFKVNQSSAVGSGQSFSALQSGRFYCEAHNQDFTSFM' A
#
# COMPACT_ATOMS: atom_id res chain seq x y z
N ASN A 1 3.21 -8.82 -11.21
CA ASN A 1 3.06 -7.37 -11.43
C ASN A 1 2.46 -6.77 -10.15
N ILE A 2 3.04 -5.71 -9.59
CA ILE A 2 2.49 -5.04 -8.42
C ILE A 2 1.96 -3.67 -8.85
N SER A 3 0.69 -3.39 -8.54
CA SER A 3 0.04 -2.13 -8.86
C SER A 3 -0.42 -1.44 -7.58
N ALA A 4 -0.17 -0.13 -7.50
CA ALA A 4 -0.70 0.71 -6.44
C ALA A 4 -1.64 1.74 -7.06
N SER A 5 -2.78 1.95 -6.41
CA SER A 5 -3.80 2.92 -6.80
C SER A 5 -4.23 3.71 -5.57
N ILE A 6 -4.69 4.94 -5.77
CA ILE A 6 -5.05 5.86 -4.69
C ILE A 6 -6.44 6.40 -5.01
N SER A 7 -7.38 6.27 -4.09
CA SER A 7 -8.74 6.76 -4.26
C SER A 7 -9.10 7.70 -3.10
N PRO A 8 -9.60 8.92 -3.35
CA PRO A 8 -9.87 9.52 -4.66
C PRO A 8 -8.60 9.96 -5.39
N PHE A 9 -8.63 9.85 -6.73
CA PHE A 9 -7.59 10.42 -7.59
C PHE A 9 -7.91 11.92 -7.78
N GLY A 10 -7.22 12.81 -7.06
CA GLY A 10 -7.51 14.25 -7.13
C GLY A 10 -6.66 15.11 -6.19
N GLU A 11 -7.07 16.37 -6.02
CA GLU A 11 -6.48 17.29 -5.06
C GLU A 11 -6.89 16.86 -3.65
N ILE A 12 -5.95 16.24 -2.93
CA ILE A 12 -6.16 15.78 -1.55
C ILE A 12 -5.85 16.95 -0.63
N MET A 13 -6.84 17.47 0.07
CA MET A 13 -6.64 18.56 1.01
C MET A 13 -6.17 18.03 2.37
N GLU A 14 -5.53 18.90 3.15
CA GLU A 14 -5.16 18.58 4.53
C GLU A 14 -6.43 18.33 5.36
N GLY A 15 -6.64 17.07 5.77
CA GLY A 15 -7.84 16.63 6.48
C GLY A 15 -8.69 15.62 5.71
N ASP A 16 -8.45 15.44 4.41
CA ASP A 16 -9.13 14.40 3.63
C ASP A 16 -8.59 13.00 3.91
N SER A 17 -9.48 12.02 3.91
CA SER A 17 -9.11 10.61 3.99
C SER A 17 -8.92 10.02 2.60
N VAL A 18 -7.77 9.41 2.37
CA VAL A 18 -7.45 8.75 1.11
C VAL A 18 -7.29 7.27 1.32
N THR A 19 -7.86 6.48 0.42
CA THR A 19 -7.72 5.02 0.41
C THR A 19 -6.63 4.64 -0.58
N LEU A 20 -5.50 4.18 -0.05
CA LEU A 20 -4.43 3.58 -0.83
C LEU A 20 -4.76 2.10 -1.04
N ILE A 21 -4.62 1.62 -2.26
CA ILE A 21 -4.90 0.25 -2.65
C ILE A 21 -3.64 -0.31 -3.30
N CYS A 22 -3.13 -1.38 -2.73
CA CYS A 22 -1.97 -2.10 -3.24
C CYS A 22 -2.48 -3.47 -3.68
N SER A 23 -2.44 -3.72 -4.98
CA SER A 23 -2.85 -4.97 -5.60
C SER A 23 -1.61 -5.68 -6.11
N SER A 24 -1.39 -6.89 -5.63
CA SER A 24 -0.33 -7.77 -6.13
C SER A 24 -1.00 -8.92 -6.87
N ASP A 25 -0.72 -9.05 -8.16
CA ASP A 25 -1.19 -10.16 -8.99
C ASP A 25 -0.29 -11.38 -8.73
N SER A 26 -0.32 -11.86 -7.50
CA SER A 26 0.49 -12.97 -7.03
C SER A 26 -0.40 -14.06 -6.46
N ASN A 27 -0.10 -15.30 -6.83
CA ASN A 27 -0.78 -16.49 -6.36
C ASN A 27 0.28 -17.51 -5.92
N PRO A 28 0.51 -17.72 -4.61
CA PRO A 28 -0.36 -17.39 -3.47
C PRO A 28 -0.47 -15.88 -3.15
N PRO A 29 -1.54 -15.44 -2.46
CA PRO A 29 -1.77 -14.04 -2.14
C PRO A 29 -0.61 -13.45 -1.34
N ALA A 30 -0.08 -12.31 -1.81
CA ALA A 30 0.97 -11.60 -1.10
C ALA A 30 0.44 -10.99 0.20
N GLU A 31 1.22 -11.04 1.27
CA GLU A 31 0.94 -10.28 2.47
C GLU A 31 1.32 -8.82 2.24
N ILE A 32 0.35 -7.92 2.38
CA ILE A 32 0.57 -6.49 2.17
C ILE A 32 0.58 -5.78 3.50
N SER A 33 1.66 -5.02 3.73
CA SER A 33 1.85 -4.18 4.90
C SER A 33 2.06 -2.73 4.48
N TRP A 34 1.41 -1.82 5.17
CA TRP A 34 1.48 -0.39 4.91
C TRP A 34 2.38 0.31 5.90
N PHE A 35 3.27 1.14 5.39
CA PHE A 35 4.22 1.91 6.16
C PHE A 35 4.14 3.39 5.79
N LYS A 36 4.30 4.26 6.78
CA LYS A 36 4.41 5.71 6.57
C LYS A 36 5.88 6.07 6.48
N VAL A 37 6.28 6.81 5.46
CA VAL A 37 7.61 7.43 5.41
C VAL A 37 7.70 8.38 6.61
N ASN A 38 8.73 8.20 7.44
CA ASN A 38 8.94 8.77 8.78
C ASN A 38 8.31 8.00 9.96
N GLN A 39 7.63 6.88 9.75
CA GLN A 39 7.36 5.90 10.80
C GLN A 39 8.11 4.61 10.50
N SER A 40 8.66 4.02 11.55
CA SER A 40 9.27 2.68 11.52
C SER A 40 8.26 1.57 11.80
N SER A 41 7.00 1.92 12.08
CA SER A 41 5.92 0.98 12.40
C SER A 41 4.94 0.85 11.25
N ALA A 42 4.39 -0.35 11.06
CA ALA A 42 3.30 -0.58 10.14
C ALA A 42 2.06 0.21 10.61
N VAL A 43 1.49 1.01 9.71
CA VAL A 43 0.28 1.79 9.97
C VAL A 43 -0.99 1.01 9.64
N GLY A 44 -0.85 -0.08 8.88
CA GLY A 44 -1.96 -0.96 8.52
C GLY A 44 -1.49 -2.19 7.76
N SER A 45 -2.41 -3.10 7.50
CA SER A 45 -2.20 -4.32 6.72
C SER A 45 -3.44 -4.60 5.87
N GLY A 46 -3.23 -5.26 4.72
CA GLY A 46 -4.27 -5.58 3.75
C GLY A 46 -4.13 -4.80 2.44
N GLN A 47 -4.91 -5.19 1.42
CA GLN A 47 -4.83 -4.55 0.10
C GLN A 47 -5.28 -3.09 0.10
N SER A 48 -6.24 -2.71 0.94
CA SER A 48 -6.75 -1.33 1.03
C SER A 48 -6.45 -0.72 2.40
N PHE A 49 -5.89 0.48 2.41
CA PHE A 49 -5.56 1.22 3.62
C PHE A 49 -6.03 2.67 3.53
N SER A 50 -6.77 3.13 4.53
CA SER A 50 -7.24 4.50 4.62
C SER A 50 -6.29 5.37 5.42
N ALA A 51 -5.55 6.24 4.73
CA ALA A 51 -4.72 7.25 5.36
C ALA A 51 -5.55 8.52 5.64
N LEU A 52 -5.62 8.91 6.91
CA LEU A 52 -6.28 10.14 7.40
C LEU A 52 -5.31 11.32 7.55
N GLN A 53 -4.01 11.07 7.43
CA GLN A 53 -2.97 12.05 7.66
C GLN A 53 -2.20 12.30 6.39
N SER A 54 -1.79 13.55 6.18
CA SER A 54 -0.80 13.89 5.17
C SER A 54 0.52 13.17 5.45
N GLY A 55 1.13 12.69 4.38
CA GLY A 55 2.36 11.93 4.44
C GLY A 55 2.57 11.09 3.19
N ARG A 56 3.80 10.59 3.04
CA ARG A 56 4.09 9.56 2.05
C ARG A 56 3.89 8.21 2.70
N PHE A 57 3.15 7.34 2.04
CA PHE A 57 2.95 5.96 2.46
C PHE A 57 3.45 5.05 1.35
N TYR A 58 3.95 3.89 1.74
CA TYR A 58 4.35 2.85 0.80
C TYR A 58 3.81 1.51 1.32
N CYS A 59 3.40 0.66 0.38
CA CYS A 59 3.07 -0.72 0.68
C CYS A 59 4.28 -1.60 0.39
N GLU A 60 4.50 -2.57 1.25
CA GLU A 60 5.37 -3.70 0.97
C GLU A 60 4.49 -4.93 0.80
N ALA A 61 4.56 -5.54 -0.38
CA ALA A 61 3.95 -6.82 -0.65
C ALA A 61 5.01 -7.90 -0.44
N HIS A 62 4.90 -8.65 0.64
CA HIS A 62 5.69 -9.84 0.88
C HIS A 62 5.00 -11.01 0.22
N ASN A 63 5.48 -11.40 -0.96
CA ASN A 63 5.06 -12.65 -1.57
C ASN A 63 6.07 -13.74 -1.22
N GLN A 64 5.59 -14.89 -0.75
CA GLN A 64 6.45 -16.05 -0.51
C GLN A 64 6.94 -16.73 -1.81
N ASP A 65 6.47 -16.29 -2.98
CA ASP A 65 6.87 -16.83 -4.26
C ASP A 65 8.17 -16.17 -4.76
N PHE A 66 9.25 -16.88 -4.51
CA PHE A 66 10.58 -16.65 -5.05
C PHE A 66 10.58 -16.95 -6.56
N THR A 67 9.93 -16.12 -7.38
CA THR A 67 10.00 -16.23 -8.85
C THR A 67 10.34 -14.91 -9.52
N SER A 68 11.52 -14.38 -9.19
CA SER A 68 12.31 -13.71 -10.23
C SER A 68 12.85 -14.80 -11.16
N PHE A 69 12.12 -15.14 -12.22
CA PHE A 69 12.73 -15.83 -13.35
C PHE A 69 13.75 -14.87 -13.97
N MET A 70 15.02 -15.20 -13.85
CA MET A 70 16.09 -14.69 -14.71
C MET A 70 16.45 -15.78 -15.71
#